data_AF-A0A952TSF2-F1
#
_entry.id   AF-A0A952TSF2-F1
#
_cell.length_a   1.000
_cell.length_b   1.000
_cell.length_c   1.000
_cell.angle_alpha   90.00
_cell.angle_beta   90.00
_cell.angle_gamma   90.00
#
_symmetry.space_group_name_H-M   'P 1'
#
loop_
_entity.id
_entity.type
_entity.pdbx_description
1 polymer ?
#
loop_
_entity_poly.entity_id
_entity_poly.type
_entity_poly.pdbx_seq_one_letter_code
_entity_poly.pdbx_strand_id
1 'polypeptide(L)'
;MVRKLFQIATLITLFTLPAKAEILFEGYSKITSGGVHVGYTVTRYEFDPKKKQFKGTYFLKTGSLGSDITESVKSVADESLNPISYEYTSLMGKKTKTIDAKFSKGKMNATVTEDGKTKTIRKDLPKGTFLSNFLIYLMLKSKSGLQTDARYEYSAIAEEDAEISKGDALVEKQETHMGQLAYKVLNRFKDVKFISYVSDRGEVLSTSSPANGIGTELVAKPSDAVGSFGVSANILKSLFGDVPLGTQNALSQNAKKEAFGETEPASKDRGIPGGKGILIKPAPAKESSK
;
A
#
# COMPACT_ATOMS: atom_id res chain seq x y z
N MET A 1 38.90 56.18 -25.26
CA MET A 1 38.04 55.16 -25.92
C MET A 1 37.72 54.09 -24.87
N VAL A 2 36.64 54.25 -24.11
CA VAL A 2 36.30 53.40 -22.96
C VAL A 2 35.15 52.46 -23.38
N ARG A 3 35.44 51.18 -23.61
CA ARG A 3 34.41 50.15 -23.85
C ARG A 3 34.09 49.45 -22.54
N LYS A 4 32.95 49.81 -21.94
CA LYS A 4 32.29 49.04 -20.88
C LYS A 4 31.72 47.76 -21.51
N LEU A 5 32.23 46.58 -21.13
CA LEU A 5 31.51 45.33 -21.34
C LEU A 5 30.66 45.06 -20.10
N PHE A 6 29.34 45.12 -20.28
CA PHE A 6 28.37 44.55 -19.36
C PHE A 6 28.46 43.02 -19.46
N GLN A 7 28.96 42.34 -18.42
CA GLN A 7 28.72 40.92 -18.25
C GLN A 7 27.43 40.73 -17.46
N ILE A 8 26.38 40.30 -18.15
CA ILE A 8 25.14 39.82 -17.54
C ILE A 8 25.44 38.41 -17.01
N ALA A 9 25.58 38.27 -15.70
CA ALA A 9 25.62 36.97 -15.05
C ALA A 9 24.22 36.37 -15.04
N THR A 10 23.97 35.37 -15.89
CA THR A 10 22.75 34.55 -15.85
C THR A 10 22.81 33.65 -14.61
N LEU A 11 22.14 34.04 -13.54
CA LEU A 11 21.94 33.23 -12.35
C LEU A 11 20.97 32.09 -12.70
N ILE A 12 21.50 30.90 -13.03
CA ILE A 12 20.70 29.68 -13.16
C ILE A 12 20.28 29.25 -11.76
N THR A 13 19.11 29.69 -11.31
CA THR A 13 18.45 29.14 -10.13
C THR A 13 17.98 27.72 -10.45
N LEU A 14 18.79 26.73 -10.07
CA LEU A 14 18.36 25.34 -9.96
C LEU A 14 17.27 25.25 -8.87
N PHE A 15 16.02 25.46 -9.27
CA PHE A 15 14.86 25.14 -8.45
C PHE A 15 14.86 23.62 -8.23
N THR A 16 15.40 23.19 -7.09
CA THR A 16 15.15 21.85 -6.59
C THR A 16 13.67 21.77 -6.22
N LEU A 17 12.85 21.27 -7.16
CA LEU A 17 11.46 20.95 -6.85
C LEU A 17 11.47 20.04 -5.61
N PRO A 18 10.65 20.32 -4.59
CA PRO A 18 10.56 19.42 -3.46
C PRO A 18 10.14 18.05 -3.98
N ALA A 19 11.06 17.08 -3.89
CA ALA A 19 10.74 15.68 -4.18
C ALA A 19 9.53 15.29 -3.34
N LYS A 20 8.39 15.11 -4.01
CA LYS A 20 7.16 14.59 -3.43
C LYS A 20 7.39 13.11 -3.09
N ALA A 21 6.59 12.57 -2.17
CA ALA A 21 6.61 11.13 -1.93
C ALA A 21 6.31 10.40 -3.24
N GLU A 22 7.06 9.34 -3.51
CA GLU A 22 6.89 8.50 -4.69
C GLU A 22 5.73 7.54 -4.44
N ILE A 23 4.68 7.62 -5.26
CA ILE A 23 3.58 6.65 -5.23
C ILE A 23 4.09 5.35 -5.83
N LEU A 24 4.23 4.32 -4.99
CA LEU A 24 4.64 2.98 -5.39
C LEU A 24 3.46 2.20 -5.98
N PHE A 25 2.27 2.44 -5.44
CA PHE A 25 1.02 1.84 -5.88
C PHE A 25 -0.16 2.73 -5.49
N GLU A 26 -1.15 2.82 -6.36
CA GLU A 26 -2.45 3.41 -6.07
C GLU A 26 -3.54 2.69 -6.86
N GLY A 27 -4.52 2.14 -6.15
CA GLY A 27 -5.58 1.36 -6.77
C GLY A 27 -6.92 1.46 -6.03
N TYR A 28 -7.98 1.29 -6.79
CA TYR A 28 -9.32 1.05 -6.28
C TYR A 28 -9.65 -0.42 -6.51
N SER A 29 -10.28 -1.08 -5.53
CA SER A 29 -10.74 -2.45 -5.69
C SER A 29 -12.21 -2.56 -5.35
N LYS A 30 -12.96 -3.40 -6.06
CA LYS A 30 -14.27 -3.87 -5.64
C LYS A 30 -14.11 -4.74 -4.41
N ILE A 31 -15.06 -4.70 -3.48
CA ILE A 31 -15.22 -5.69 -2.42
C ILE A 31 -16.37 -6.59 -2.82
N THR A 32 -16.14 -7.90 -2.79
CA THR A 32 -17.17 -8.89 -3.07
C THR A 32 -17.50 -9.70 -1.82
N SER A 33 -18.77 -10.08 -1.68
CA SER A 33 -19.25 -11.03 -0.68
C SER A 33 -20.16 -12.04 -1.37
N GLY A 34 -19.80 -13.32 -1.34
CA GLY A 34 -20.51 -14.35 -2.10
C GLY A 34 -20.58 -14.07 -3.61
N GLY A 35 -19.58 -13.39 -4.15
CA GLY A 35 -19.53 -12.95 -5.56
C GLY A 35 -20.32 -11.68 -5.87
N VAL A 36 -21.04 -11.11 -4.92
CA VAL A 36 -21.79 -9.86 -5.09
C VAL A 36 -20.91 -8.67 -4.73
N HIS A 37 -20.92 -7.63 -5.56
CA HIS A 37 -20.23 -6.36 -5.27
C HIS A 37 -20.93 -5.62 -4.11
N VAL A 38 -20.24 -5.46 -2.98
CA VAL A 38 -20.81 -4.91 -1.73
C VAL A 38 -20.10 -3.65 -1.22
N GLY A 39 -19.04 -3.21 -1.89
CA GLY A 39 -18.28 -2.03 -1.50
C GLY A 39 -17.01 -1.86 -2.30
N TYR A 40 -16.14 -0.97 -1.85
CA TYR A 40 -14.84 -0.74 -2.46
C TYR A 40 -13.75 -0.45 -1.44
N THR A 41 -12.51 -0.65 -1.87
CA THR A 41 -11.32 -0.16 -1.17
C THR A 41 -10.57 0.83 -2.03
N VAL A 42 -9.83 1.73 -1.38
CA VAL A 42 -8.80 2.58 -1.99
C VAL A 42 -7.51 2.34 -1.22
N THR A 43 -6.46 1.96 -1.93
CA THR A 43 -5.16 1.68 -1.32
C THR A 43 -4.09 2.50 -2.02
N ARG A 44 -3.24 3.16 -1.24
CA ARG A 44 -2.06 3.86 -1.73
C ARG A 44 -0.85 3.49 -0.87
N TYR A 45 0.24 3.13 -1.54
CA TYR A 45 1.55 2.97 -0.91
C TYR A 45 2.53 3.98 -1.48
N GLU A 46 3.29 4.62 -0.60
CA GLU A 46 4.21 5.67 -0.95
C GLU A 46 5.56 5.46 -0.25
N PHE A 47 6.62 5.93 -0.88
CA PHE A 47 7.92 6.10 -0.24
C PHE A 47 8.30 7.58 -0.19
N ASP A 48 8.62 8.07 1.01
CA ASP A 48 9.15 9.41 1.24
C ASP A 48 10.69 9.33 1.27
N PRO A 49 11.39 9.73 0.19
CA PRO A 49 12.85 9.58 0.12
C PRO A 49 13.58 10.52 1.07
N LYS A 50 12.96 11.64 1.48
CA LYS A 50 13.56 12.58 2.42
C LYS A 50 13.52 12.03 3.84
N LYS A 51 12.39 11.43 4.23
CA LYS A 51 12.22 10.83 5.55
C LYS A 51 12.69 9.38 5.63
N LYS A 52 12.93 8.73 4.48
CA LYS A 52 13.20 7.29 4.33
C LYS A 52 12.08 6.46 4.98
N GLN A 53 10.84 6.78 4.60
CA GLN A 53 9.65 6.19 5.22
C GLN A 53 8.71 5.61 4.18
N PHE A 54 8.17 4.43 4.48
CA PHE A 54 6.98 3.91 3.81
C PHE A 54 5.73 4.50 4.45
N LYS A 55 4.76 4.84 3.60
CA LYS A 55 3.40 5.21 4.01
C LYS A 55 2.43 4.29 3.29
N GLY A 56 1.47 3.74 4.03
CA GLY A 56 0.39 2.94 3.49
C GLY A 56 -0.93 3.51 3.96
N THR A 57 -1.77 3.91 3.02
CA THR A 57 -3.12 4.41 3.32
C THR A 57 -4.13 3.46 2.70
N TYR A 58 -5.02 2.95 3.53
CA TYR A 58 -6.13 2.09 3.15
C TYR A 58 -7.44 2.75 3.55
N PHE A 59 -8.42 2.70 2.67
CA PHE A 59 -9.79 3.11 2.93
C PHE A 59 -10.72 2.02 2.42
N LEU A 60 -11.76 1.70 3.18
CA LEU A 60 -12.81 0.76 2.83
C LEU A 60 -14.16 1.41 3.05
N LYS A 61 -15.09 1.16 2.12
CA LYS A 61 -16.50 1.49 2.28
C LYS A 61 -17.36 0.38 1.71
N THR A 62 -18.28 -0.14 2.52
CA THR A 62 -19.33 -1.05 2.07
C THR A 62 -20.71 -0.39 2.17
N GLY A 63 -21.65 -0.90 1.39
CA GLY A 63 -23.08 -0.58 1.53
C GLY A 63 -23.80 -1.56 2.47
N SER A 64 -25.13 -1.53 2.47
CA SER A 64 -25.96 -2.30 3.38
C SER A 64 -25.75 -3.80 3.31
N LEU A 65 -25.53 -4.35 2.10
CA LEU A 65 -25.19 -5.76 1.91
C LEU A 65 -23.85 -6.16 2.54
N GLY A 66 -22.93 -5.21 2.71
CA GLY A 66 -21.64 -5.38 3.38
C GLY A 66 -21.61 -4.75 4.78
N SER A 67 -22.76 -4.61 5.43
CA SER A 67 -22.91 -4.10 6.81
C SER A 67 -22.61 -2.61 7.02
N ASP A 68 -22.64 -1.79 5.96
CA ASP A 68 -22.46 -0.33 6.02
C ASP A 68 -21.22 0.10 6.82
N ILE A 69 -20.09 -0.55 6.51
CA ILE A 69 -18.82 -0.34 7.19
C ILE A 69 -18.03 0.74 6.44
N THR A 70 -17.42 1.65 7.19
CA THR A 70 -16.36 2.53 6.67
C THR A 70 -15.13 2.37 7.54
N GLU A 71 -14.00 1.99 6.94
CA GLU A 71 -12.74 1.84 7.64
C GLU A 71 -11.61 2.61 6.96
N SER A 72 -10.61 2.99 7.74
CA SER A 72 -9.36 3.50 7.20
C SER A 72 -8.18 3.14 8.07
N VAL A 73 -7.02 2.96 7.44
CA VAL A 73 -5.72 2.79 8.09
C VAL A 73 -4.73 3.73 7.43
N LYS A 74 -3.92 4.42 8.23
CA LYS A 74 -2.72 5.13 7.79
C LYS A 74 -1.52 4.58 8.55
N SER A 75 -0.68 3.83 7.88
CA SER A 75 0.49 3.16 8.42
C SER A 75 1.76 3.90 8.01
N VAL A 76 2.71 4.06 8.93
CA VAL A 76 4.03 4.64 8.65
C VAL A 76 5.11 3.72 9.22
N ALA A 77 6.10 3.39 8.39
CA ALA A 77 7.25 2.59 8.76
C ALA A 77 8.54 3.21 8.21
N ASP A 78 9.68 2.88 8.81
CA ASP A 78 10.98 3.28 8.27
C ASP A 78 11.36 2.47 7.01
N GLU A 79 12.50 2.79 6.40
CA GLU A 79 12.99 2.07 5.21
C GLU A 79 13.23 0.57 5.44
N SER A 80 13.35 0.12 6.69
CA SER A 80 13.48 -1.29 7.08
C SER A 80 12.15 -1.94 7.48
N LEU A 81 11.04 -1.23 7.28
CA LEU A 81 9.68 -1.60 7.70
C LEU A 81 9.50 -1.72 9.22
N ASN A 82 10.38 -1.12 10.02
CA ASN A 82 10.10 -0.98 11.45
C ASN A 82 8.94 0.01 11.62
N PRO A 83 7.95 -0.32 12.46
CA PRO A 83 6.77 0.53 12.62
C PRO A 83 7.16 1.86 13.28
N ILE A 84 6.60 2.96 12.79
CA ILE A 84 6.75 4.31 13.35
C ILE A 84 5.43 4.76 14.00
N SER A 85 4.33 4.63 13.25
CA SER A 85 2.99 4.94 13.74
C SER A 85 1.93 4.27 12.87
N TYR A 86 0.72 4.14 13.40
CA TYR A 86 -0.46 4.00 12.57
C TYR A 86 -1.67 4.69 13.20
N GLU A 87 -2.63 5.04 12.33
CA GLU A 87 -3.97 5.50 12.69
C GLU A 87 -4.96 4.51 12.08
N TYR A 88 -5.92 4.02 12.87
CA TYR A 88 -7.03 3.21 12.40
C TYR A 88 -8.34 3.87 12.80
N THR A 89 -9.33 3.80 11.92
CA THR A 89 -10.70 4.24 12.18
C THR A 89 -11.66 3.24 11.57
N SER A 90 -12.69 2.86 12.32
CA SER A 90 -13.81 2.04 11.85
C SER A 90 -15.13 2.61 12.32
N LEU A 91 -16.08 2.69 11.39
CA LEU A 91 -17.44 3.15 11.57
C LEU A 91 -18.36 2.05 11.08
N MET A 92 -19.21 1.53 11.96
CA MET A 92 -20.22 0.53 11.63
C MET A 92 -21.54 0.95 12.26
N GLY A 93 -22.40 1.57 11.45
CA GLY A 93 -23.60 2.24 11.95
C GLY A 93 -23.26 3.35 12.96
N LYS A 94 -23.68 3.18 14.22
CA LYS A 94 -23.35 4.13 15.32
C LYS A 94 -22.07 3.77 16.07
N LYS A 95 -21.49 2.60 15.80
CA LYS A 95 -20.28 2.14 16.48
C LYS A 95 -19.06 2.79 15.85
N THR A 96 -18.18 3.28 16.70
CA THR A 96 -16.98 4.01 16.32
C THR A 96 -15.79 3.41 17.07
N LYS A 97 -14.73 3.07 16.34
CA LYS A 97 -13.46 2.65 16.91
C LYS A 97 -12.35 3.42 16.25
N THR A 98 -11.48 4.05 17.04
CA THR A 98 -10.23 4.63 16.57
C THR A 98 -9.06 4.07 17.35
N ILE A 99 -7.92 3.94 16.68
CA ILE A 99 -6.66 3.57 17.30
C ILE A 99 -5.56 4.48 16.77
N ASP A 100 -4.91 5.18 17.69
CA ASP A 100 -3.73 6.01 17.40
C ASP A 100 -2.51 5.38 18.06
N ALA A 101 -1.63 4.78 17.28
CA ALA A 101 -0.47 4.06 17.77
C ALA A 101 0.85 4.72 17.37
N LYS A 102 1.79 4.77 18.32
CA LYS A 102 3.17 5.23 18.12
C LYS A 102 4.15 4.20 18.64
N PHE A 103 5.27 4.06 17.94
CA PHE A 103 6.30 3.09 18.25
C PHE A 103 7.59 3.82 18.59
N SER A 104 8.17 3.48 19.74
CA SER A 104 9.45 4.05 20.16
C SER A 104 10.13 3.12 21.13
N LYS A 105 11.47 3.04 21.06
CA LYS A 105 12.30 2.26 21.99
C LYS A 105 11.82 0.80 22.18
N GLY A 106 11.41 0.16 21.08
CA GLY A 106 10.94 -1.23 21.11
C GLY A 106 9.59 -1.44 21.81
N LYS A 107 8.77 -0.39 21.95
CA LYS A 107 7.43 -0.46 22.54
C LYS A 107 6.40 0.18 21.63
N MET A 108 5.21 -0.39 21.62
CA MET A 108 4.00 0.22 21.07
C MET A 108 3.22 0.92 22.20
N ASN A 109 2.79 2.15 21.95
CA ASN A 109 1.81 2.86 22.75
C ASN A 109 0.63 3.22 21.86
N ALA A 110 -0.54 2.65 22.14
CA ALA A 110 -1.76 2.88 21.36
C ALA A 110 -2.86 3.45 22.24
N THR A 111 -3.53 4.50 21.76
CA THR A 111 -4.76 5.02 22.35
C THR A 111 -5.92 4.46 21.55
N VAL A 112 -6.78 3.67 22.19
CA VAL A 112 -7.97 3.09 21.58
C VAL A 112 -9.18 3.83 22.12
N THR A 113 -9.97 4.44 21.23
CA THR A 113 -11.26 5.03 21.59
C THR A 113 -12.37 4.24 20.92
N GLU A 114 -13.26 3.68 21.71
CA GLU A 114 -14.39 2.87 21.24
C GLU A 114 -15.68 3.40 21.88
N ASP A 115 -16.61 3.86 21.04
CA ASP A 115 -17.89 4.45 21.45
C ASP A 115 -17.75 5.52 22.57
N GLY A 116 -16.75 6.40 22.40
CA GLY A 116 -16.43 7.49 23.33
C GLY A 116 -15.61 7.07 24.57
N LYS A 117 -15.32 5.78 24.75
CA LYS A 117 -14.48 5.29 25.85
C LYS A 117 -13.05 5.12 25.38
N THR A 118 -12.10 5.74 26.09
CA THR A 118 -10.68 5.66 25.76
C THR A 118 -9.92 4.73 26.70
N LYS A 119 -9.04 3.89 26.15
CA LYS A 119 -8.06 3.09 26.87
C LYS A 119 -6.68 3.19 26.22
N THR A 120 -5.63 3.02 27.00
CA THR A 120 -4.26 2.95 26.48
C THR A 120 -3.75 1.52 26.52
N ILE A 121 -3.18 1.06 25.41
CA ILE A 121 -2.48 -0.22 25.29
C ILE A 121 -0.99 0.07 25.20
N ARG A 122 -0.20 -0.61 26.01
CA ARG A 122 1.28 -0.57 25.97
C ARG A 122 1.80 -1.98 25.83
N LYS A 123 2.63 -2.23 24.81
CA LYS A 123 3.21 -3.55 24.56
C LYS A 123 4.67 -3.43 24.20
N ASP A 124 5.45 -4.40 24.66
CA ASP A 124 6.79 -4.60 24.12
C ASP A 124 6.65 -5.15 22.69
N LEU A 125 7.51 -4.67 21.80
CA LEU A 125 7.50 -5.00 20.39
C LEU A 125 8.65 -5.99 20.12
N PRO A 126 8.36 -7.29 19.89
CA PRO A 126 9.38 -8.25 19.52
C PRO A 126 10.12 -7.79 18.26
N LYS A 127 11.43 -8.07 18.20
CA LYS A 127 12.25 -7.71 17.05
C LYS A 127 11.70 -8.35 15.77
N GLY A 128 11.65 -7.57 14.68
CA GLY A 128 11.10 -8.02 13.40
C GLY A 128 9.59 -7.89 13.28
N THR A 129 8.89 -7.39 14.31
CA THR A 129 7.47 -7.06 14.20
C THR A 129 7.27 -5.83 13.32
N PHE A 130 6.31 -5.89 12.40
CA PHE A 130 5.97 -4.83 11.46
C PHE A 130 4.46 -4.58 11.41
N LEU A 131 4.00 -3.57 10.68
CA LEU A 131 2.56 -3.30 10.46
C LEU A 131 2.01 -4.22 9.37
N SER A 132 0.91 -4.94 9.64
CA SER A 132 0.42 -5.98 8.72
C SER A 132 0.10 -5.45 7.31
N ASN A 133 -0.29 -4.18 7.21
CA ASN A 133 -0.52 -3.47 5.94
C ASN A 133 0.71 -3.43 5.01
N PHE A 134 1.92 -3.72 5.50
CA PHE A 134 3.15 -3.76 4.71
C PHE A 134 3.66 -5.18 4.38
N LEU A 135 2.85 -6.24 4.56
CA LEU A 135 3.29 -7.63 4.33
C LEU A 135 3.92 -7.86 2.95
N ILE A 136 3.31 -7.37 1.89
CA ILE A 136 3.83 -7.57 0.53
C ILE A 136 5.19 -6.88 0.34
N TYR A 137 5.38 -5.68 0.91
CA TYR A 137 6.67 -4.99 0.88
C TYR A 137 7.73 -5.70 1.72
N LEU A 138 7.34 -6.35 2.82
CA LEU A 138 8.23 -7.19 3.60
C LEU A 138 8.70 -8.40 2.79
N MET A 139 7.79 -9.07 2.08
CA MET A 139 8.13 -10.18 1.19
C MET A 139 9.08 -9.71 0.07
N LEU A 140 8.76 -8.61 -0.62
CA LEU A 140 9.60 -8.03 -1.68
C LEU A 140 11.00 -7.65 -1.19
N LYS A 141 11.13 -7.11 0.02
CA LYS A 141 12.43 -6.73 0.61
C LYS A 141 13.21 -7.91 1.17
N SER A 142 12.57 -9.07 1.34
CA SER A 142 13.26 -10.27 1.79
C SER A 142 14.30 -10.73 0.78
N LYS A 143 15.25 -11.57 1.23
CA LYS A 143 16.25 -12.16 0.32
C LYS A 143 15.62 -12.97 -0.81
N SER A 144 14.50 -13.62 -0.54
CA SER A 144 13.77 -14.46 -1.49
C SER A 144 12.83 -13.65 -2.41
N GLY A 145 12.46 -12.43 -2.06
CA GLY A 145 11.55 -11.61 -2.87
C GLY A 145 10.15 -12.22 -3.01
N LEU A 146 9.56 -12.19 -4.21
CA LEU A 146 8.39 -13.01 -4.56
C LEU A 146 8.85 -14.14 -5.47
N GLN A 147 9.22 -15.27 -4.89
CA GLN A 147 9.67 -16.47 -5.60
C GLN A 147 8.75 -17.65 -5.27
N THR A 148 8.46 -18.50 -6.25
CA THR A 148 7.69 -19.72 -6.04
C THR A 148 8.32 -20.58 -4.93
N ASP A 149 7.46 -21.14 -4.09
CA ASP A 149 7.76 -21.92 -2.88
C ASP A 149 8.45 -21.16 -1.76
N ALA A 150 8.64 -19.83 -1.89
CA ALA A 150 9.16 -19.02 -0.80
C ALA A 150 8.15 -18.95 0.36
N ARG A 151 8.65 -19.16 1.58
CA ARG A 151 7.87 -19.17 2.82
C ARG A 151 8.32 -18.05 3.74
N TYR A 152 7.35 -17.42 4.39
CA TYR A 152 7.54 -16.31 5.30
C TYR A 152 6.81 -16.61 6.59
N GLU A 153 7.53 -16.84 7.68
CA GLU A 153 6.96 -16.78 9.02
C GLU A 153 7.21 -15.39 9.57
N TYR A 154 6.19 -14.78 10.15
CA TYR A 154 6.27 -13.39 10.55
C TYR A 154 5.46 -13.07 11.81
N SER A 155 5.78 -11.94 12.43
CA SER A 155 4.98 -11.33 13.49
C SER A 155 4.57 -9.94 13.02
N ALA A 156 3.28 -9.64 13.08
CA ALA A 156 2.75 -8.36 12.61
C ALA A 156 1.77 -7.79 13.63
N ILE A 157 1.64 -6.46 13.62
CA ILE A 157 0.60 -5.76 14.35
C ILE A 157 -0.65 -5.76 13.46
N ALA A 158 -1.74 -6.27 14.02
CA ALA A 158 -3.09 -6.11 13.51
C ALA A 158 -3.59 -4.71 13.88
N GLU A 159 -3.55 -3.79 12.92
CA GLU A 159 -3.83 -2.37 13.14
C GLU A 159 -5.25 -2.14 13.69
N GLU A 160 -6.20 -3.01 13.34
CA GLU A 160 -7.59 -2.95 13.78
C GLU A 160 -7.78 -3.22 15.28
N ASP A 161 -6.84 -3.90 15.93
CA ASP A 161 -6.94 -4.32 17.33
C ASP A 161 -5.77 -3.86 18.23
N ALA A 162 -4.71 -3.31 17.65
CA ALA A 162 -3.44 -3.08 18.36
C ALA A 162 -2.88 -4.35 19.01
N GLU A 163 -3.03 -5.48 18.32
CA GLU A 163 -2.57 -6.80 18.75
C GLU A 163 -1.40 -7.27 17.90
N ILE A 164 -0.44 -7.93 18.53
CA ILE A 164 0.67 -8.57 17.82
C ILE A 164 0.27 -10.02 17.61
N SER A 165 0.28 -10.46 16.36
CA SER A 165 -0.07 -11.83 15.99
C SER A 165 0.99 -12.41 15.08
N LYS A 166 1.16 -13.72 15.18
CA LYS A 166 1.98 -14.46 14.21
C LYS A 166 1.16 -14.74 12.95
N GLY A 167 1.86 -14.84 11.84
CA GLY A 167 1.29 -15.26 10.58
C GLY A 167 2.32 -15.99 9.73
N ASP A 168 1.83 -16.58 8.65
CA ASP A 168 2.65 -17.23 7.65
C ASP A 168 2.13 -16.96 6.25
N ALA A 169 3.06 -16.82 5.30
CA ALA A 169 2.74 -16.69 3.89
C ALA A 169 3.57 -17.68 3.05
N LEU A 170 2.93 -18.26 2.04
CA LEU A 170 3.54 -19.12 1.03
C LEU A 170 3.27 -18.52 -0.35
N VAL A 171 4.32 -18.30 -1.13
CA VAL A 171 4.23 -17.90 -2.53
C VAL A 171 4.13 -19.17 -3.38
N GLU A 172 3.00 -19.37 -4.05
CA GLU A 172 2.82 -20.45 -5.02
C GLU A 172 3.33 -20.03 -6.41
N LYS A 173 3.12 -20.89 -7.40
CA LYS A 173 3.48 -20.63 -8.79
C LYS A 173 2.83 -19.35 -9.33
N GLN A 174 3.49 -18.74 -10.29
CA GLN A 174 2.93 -17.65 -11.05
C GLN A 174 1.89 -18.18 -12.04
N GLU A 175 0.77 -17.48 -12.17
CA GLU A 175 -0.29 -17.79 -13.14
C GLU A 175 -0.90 -16.52 -13.74
N THR A 176 -1.56 -16.66 -14.88
CA THR A 176 -2.29 -15.55 -15.48
C THR A 176 -3.57 -15.31 -14.69
N HIS A 177 -3.66 -14.13 -14.05
CA HIS A 177 -4.81 -13.67 -13.30
C HIS A 177 -5.17 -12.25 -13.74
N MET A 178 -6.44 -12.00 -14.08
CA MET A 178 -6.91 -10.70 -14.57
C MET A 178 -6.08 -10.16 -15.76
N GLY A 179 -5.68 -11.05 -16.67
CA GLY A 179 -4.88 -10.70 -17.85
C GLY A 179 -3.41 -10.35 -17.54
N GLN A 180 -2.94 -10.62 -16.32
CA GLN A 180 -1.56 -10.34 -15.89
C GLN A 180 -0.93 -11.55 -15.25
N LEU A 181 0.39 -11.64 -15.36
CA LEU A 181 1.14 -12.68 -14.68
C LEU A 181 1.30 -12.31 -13.21
N ALA A 182 0.75 -13.13 -12.30
CA ALA A 182 0.70 -12.85 -10.87
C ALA A 182 1.06 -14.09 -10.04
N TYR A 183 1.73 -13.86 -8.91
CA TYR A 183 1.96 -14.89 -7.91
C TYR A 183 0.72 -15.06 -7.05
N LYS A 184 0.31 -16.32 -6.86
CA LYS A 184 -0.69 -16.66 -5.84
C LYS A 184 0.00 -16.77 -4.49
N VAL A 185 -0.43 -15.97 -3.52
CA VAL A 185 0.11 -15.93 -2.17
C VAL A 185 -0.94 -16.47 -1.21
N LEU A 186 -0.64 -17.58 -0.56
CA LEU A 186 -1.45 -18.11 0.54
C LEU A 186 -0.97 -17.47 1.84
N ASN A 187 -1.84 -16.74 2.51
CA ASN A 187 -1.52 -16.05 3.75
C ASN A 187 -2.44 -16.54 4.88
N ARG A 188 -1.88 -16.74 6.07
CA ARG A 188 -2.63 -17.01 7.30
C ARG A 188 -2.24 -16.01 8.36
N PHE A 189 -3.21 -15.26 8.87
CA PHE A 189 -3.00 -14.27 9.91
C PHE A 189 -4.20 -14.25 10.87
N LYS A 190 -3.95 -14.28 12.18
CA LYS A 190 -5.00 -14.40 13.22
C LYS A 190 -5.97 -15.55 12.94
N ASP A 191 -5.41 -16.70 12.55
CA ASP A 191 -6.14 -17.92 12.14
C ASP A 191 -7.06 -17.79 10.91
N VAL A 192 -7.09 -16.63 10.25
CA VAL A 192 -7.83 -16.41 9.01
C VAL A 192 -6.92 -16.67 7.81
N LYS A 193 -7.43 -17.46 6.86
CA LYS A 193 -6.75 -17.73 5.59
C LYS A 193 -7.18 -16.73 4.52
N PHE A 194 -6.21 -16.24 3.78
CA PHE A 194 -6.37 -15.37 2.63
C PHE A 194 -5.59 -15.94 1.45
N ILE A 195 -6.13 -15.73 0.26
CA ILE A 195 -5.47 -16.00 -1.02
C ILE A 195 -5.36 -14.65 -1.71
N SER A 196 -4.16 -14.21 -2.03
CA SER A 196 -3.93 -12.97 -2.76
C SER A 196 -3.23 -13.25 -4.08
N TYR A 197 -3.62 -12.53 -5.12
CA TYR A 197 -2.89 -12.52 -6.40
C TYR A 197 -2.07 -11.24 -6.48
N VAL A 198 -0.76 -11.38 -6.59
CA VAL A 198 0.19 -10.28 -6.44
C VAL A 198 1.12 -10.23 -7.64
N SER A 199 1.27 -9.06 -8.27
CA SER A 199 2.22 -8.88 -9.37
C SER A 199 3.68 -8.99 -8.89
N ASP A 200 4.61 -9.09 -9.84
CA ASP A 200 6.05 -9.06 -9.57
C ASP A 200 6.53 -7.76 -8.86
N ARG A 201 5.73 -6.68 -8.97
CA ARG A 201 5.96 -5.39 -8.30
C ARG A 201 5.28 -5.27 -6.95
N GLY A 202 4.60 -6.31 -6.46
CA GLY A 202 3.87 -6.28 -5.19
C GLY A 202 2.50 -5.61 -5.25
N GLU A 203 1.94 -5.40 -6.45
CA GLU A 203 0.60 -4.85 -6.58
C GLU A 203 -0.41 -5.99 -6.35
N VAL A 204 -1.33 -5.82 -5.39
CA VAL A 204 -2.38 -6.80 -5.12
C VAL A 204 -3.50 -6.63 -6.16
N LEU A 205 -3.68 -7.65 -7.00
CA LEU A 205 -4.71 -7.68 -8.03
C LEU A 205 -6.06 -8.14 -7.47
N SER A 206 -6.02 -9.13 -6.59
CA SER A 206 -7.21 -9.60 -5.89
C SER A 206 -6.84 -10.25 -4.57
N THR A 207 -7.81 -10.32 -3.65
CA THR A 207 -7.70 -11.09 -2.42
C THR A 207 -9.00 -11.85 -2.19
N SER A 208 -8.94 -13.02 -1.57
CA SER A 208 -10.10 -13.80 -1.16
C SER A 208 -9.86 -14.37 0.23
N SER A 209 -10.86 -14.31 1.09
CA SER A 209 -10.95 -15.11 2.30
C SER A 209 -12.05 -16.16 2.11
N PRO A 210 -11.70 -17.39 1.70
CA PRO A 210 -12.69 -18.40 1.33
C PRO A 210 -13.66 -18.75 2.46
N ALA A 211 -13.16 -18.80 3.70
CA ALA A 211 -13.98 -19.10 4.88
C ALA A 211 -15.05 -18.04 5.15
N ASN A 212 -14.76 -16.78 4.80
CA ASN A 212 -15.66 -15.65 5.03
C ASN A 212 -16.46 -15.29 3.77
N GLY A 213 -16.15 -15.88 2.62
CA GLY A 213 -16.78 -15.56 1.33
C GLY A 213 -16.52 -14.12 0.84
N ILE A 214 -15.53 -13.43 1.42
CA ILE A 214 -15.18 -12.04 1.11
C ILE A 214 -13.99 -12.00 0.16
N GLY A 215 -14.01 -11.09 -0.81
CA GLY A 215 -12.86 -10.84 -1.68
C GLY A 215 -12.70 -9.38 -2.08
N THR A 216 -11.58 -9.09 -2.72
CA THR A 216 -11.31 -7.82 -3.40
C THR A 216 -10.81 -8.06 -4.81
N GLU A 217 -11.15 -7.16 -5.73
CA GLU A 217 -10.69 -7.19 -7.12
C GLU A 217 -10.30 -5.79 -7.57
N LEU A 218 -9.02 -5.60 -7.92
CA LEU A 218 -8.48 -4.35 -8.44
C LEU A 218 -9.17 -3.99 -9.77
N VAL A 219 -9.46 -2.71 -9.98
CA VAL A 219 -10.07 -2.23 -11.23
C VAL A 219 -9.20 -1.20 -11.92
N ALA A 220 -9.30 -1.14 -13.24
CA ALA A 220 -8.57 -0.17 -14.06
C ALA A 220 -9.08 1.27 -13.88
N LYS A 221 -10.38 1.43 -13.55
CA LYS A 221 -11.04 2.74 -13.37
C LYS A 221 -11.71 2.80 -12.00
N PRO A 222 -11.48 3.88 -11.21
CA PRO A 222 -12.11 4.05 -9.89
C PRO A 222 -13.64 3.91 -9.90
N SER A 223 -14.30 4.37 -10.97
CA SER A 223 -15.76 4.27 -11.14
C SER A 223 -16.29 2.85 -11.04
N ASP A 224 -15.50 1.87 -11.49
CA ASP A 224 -15.93 0.47 -11.55
C ASP A 224 -15.96 -0.16 -10.16
N ALA A 225 -15.13 0.33 -9.23
CA ALA A 225 -15.15 -0.06 -7.83
C ALA A 225 -16.16 0.76 -7.03
N VAL A 226 -16.18 2.08 -7.18
CA VAL A 226 -17.07 2.94 -6.38
C VAL A 226 -18.55 2.63 -6.66
N GLY A 227 -18.91 2.33 -7.92
CA GLY A 227 -20.28 1.98 -8.30
C GLY A 227 -21.31 2.95 -7.73
N SER A 228 -22.34 2.41 -7.06
CA SER A 228 -23.39 3.18 -6.39
C SER A 228 -23.11 3.53 -4.92
N PHE A 229 -21.97 3.11 -4.36
CA PHE A 229 -21.66 3.29 -2.93
C PHE A 229 -21.31 4.73 -2.56
N GLY A 230 -21.03 5.57 -3.57
CA GLY A 230 -20.64 6.96 -3.41
C GLY A 230 -19.23 7.11 -2.83
N VAL A 231 -18.65 8.30 -3.03
CA VAL A 231 -17.31 8.63 -2.55
C VAL A 231 -17.29 10.04 -1.98
N SER A 232 -16.73 10.21 -0.78
CA SER A 232 -16.51 11.54 -0.21
C SER A 232 -15.12 12.01 -0.58
N ALA A 233 -15.04 12.93 -1.54
CA ALA A 233 -13.77 13.55 -1.93
C ALA A 233 -13.07 14.22 -0.75
N ASN A 234 -13.82 14.73 0.23
CA ASN A 234 -13.27 15.35 1.44
C ASN A 234 -12.60 14.31 2.34
N ILE A 235 -13.22 13.15 2.53
CA ILE A 235 -12.63 12.04 3.31
C ILE A 235 -11.35 11.56 2.61
N LEU A 236 -11.41 11.33 1.29
CA LEU A 236 -10.23 10.89 0.54
C LEU A 236 -9.10 11.93 0.61
N LYS A 237 -9.37 13.22 0.40
CA LYS A 237 -8.35 14.27 0.55
C LYS A 237 -7.76 14.31 1.96
N SER A 238 -8.58 14.11 2.99
CA SER A 238 -8.10 14.07 4.38
C SER A 238 -7.18 12.89 4.66
N LEU A 239 -7.46 11.72 4.06
CA LEU A 239 -6.68 10.50 4.27
C LEU A 239 -5.41 10.44 3.40
N PHE A 240 -5.53 10.84 2.14
CA PHE A 240 -4.50 10.66 1.11
C PHE A 240 -3.75 11.97 0.76
N GLY A 241 -4.21 13.13 1.23
CA GLY A 241 -3.67 14.46 0.88
C GLY A 241 -4.25 15.03 -0.42
N ASP A 242 -4.72 14.18 -1.32
CA ASP A 242 -5.47 14.47 -2.53
C ASP A 242 -6.50 13.35 -2.78
N VAL A 243 -7.31 13.44 -3.84
CA VAL A 243 -8.20 12.33 -4.21
C VAL A 243 -7.39 11.35 -5.07
N PRO A 244 -7.23 10.07 -4.64
CA PRO A 244 -6.54 9.07 -5.45
C PRO A 244 -7.16 8.93 -6.83
N LEU A 245 -6.31 8.98 -7.86
CA LEU A 245 -6.74 8.88 -9.26
C LEU A 245 -6.92 7.41 -9.70
N GLY A 246 -6.32 6.47 -8.95
CA GLY A 246 -6.37 5.03 -9.25
C GLY A 246 -5.60 4.66 -10.51
N THR A 247 -4.56 5.43 -10.85
CA THR A 247 -3.82 5.23 -12.11
C THR A 247 -2.46 4.60 -11.95
N GLN A 248 -1.92 4.51 -10.73
CA GLN A 248 -0.62 3.89 -10.46
C GLN A 248 -0.78 2.41 -10.11
N ASN A 249 -1.32 1.64 -11.05
CA ASN A 249 -1.45 0.18 -10.96
C ASN A 249 -1.45 -0.44 -12.36
N ALA A 250 -1.08 -1.73 -12.45
CA ALA A 250 -0.92 -2.40 -13.73
C ALA A 250 -2.19 -2.44 -14.57
N LEU A 251 -3.38 -2.64 -13.98
CA LEU A 251 -4.63 -2.72 -14.75
C LEU A 251 -4.98 -1.39 -15.41
N SER A 252 -4.83 -0.28 -14.69
CA SER A 252 -5.05 1.06 -15.26
C SER A 252 -4.03 1.39 -16.35
N GLN A 253 -2.76 1.00 -16.16
CA GLN A 253 -1.71 1.23 -17.15
C GLN A 253 -1.91 0.38 -18.42
N ASN A 254 -2.31 -0.87 -18.29
CA ASN A 254 -2.63 -1.73 -19.45
C ASN A 254 -3.83 -1.18 -20.22
N ALA A 255 -4.91 -0.80 -19.53
CA ALA A 255 -6.08 -0.21 -20.16
C ALA A 255 -5.75 1.09 -20.94
N LYS A 256 -4.80 1.90 -20.44
CA LYS A 256 -4.30 3.06 -21.17
C LYS A 256 -3.54 2.64 -22.44
N LYS A 257 -2.60 1.69 -22.34
CA LYS A 257 -1.83 1.21 -23.51
C LYS A 257 -2.74 0.66 -24.60
N GLU A 258 -3.74 -0.14 -24.22
CA GLU A 258 -4.76 -0.67 -25.15
C GLU A 258 -5.55 0.45 -25.82
N ALA A 259 -5.97 1.47 -25.07
CA ALA A 259 -6.69 2.61 -25.61
C ALA A 259 -5.86 3.46 -26.60
N PHE A 260 -4.53 3.44 -26.49
CA PHE A 260 -3.61 4.16 -27.38
C PHE A 260 -2.96 3.26 -28.44
N GLY A 261 -3.35 1.98 -28.55
CA GLY A 261 -2.85 1.06 -29.57
C GLY A 261 -1.38 0.63 -29.38
N GLU A 262 -0.81 0.84 -28.20
CA GLU A 262 0.54 0.38 -27.87
C GLU A 262 0.49 -1.11 -27.47
N THR A 263 0.77 -1.99 -28.42
CA THR A 263 0.97 -3.42 -28.14
C THR A 263 2.43 -3.65 -27.74
N GLU A 264 2.68 -4.06 -26.49
CA GLU A 264 4.01 -4.55 -26.13
C GLU A 264 4.27 -5.89 -26.86
N PRO A 265 5.46 -6.09 -27.46
CA PRO A 265 5.85 -7.40 -27.95
C PRO A 265 5.91 -8.37 -26.77
N ALA A 266 5.45 -9.60 -26.99
CA ALA A 266 5.55 -10.68 -26.01
C ALA A 266 7.02 -10.91 -25.63
N SER A 267 7.49 -10.33 -24.53
CA SER A 267 8.86 -10.54 -24.06
C SER A 267 8.96 -11.93 -23.44
N LYS A 268 9.49 -12.88 -24.21
CA LYS A 268 10.30 -13.97 -23.65
C LYS A 268 11.49 -13.34 -22.92
N ASP A 269 11.86 -13.92 -21.78
CA ASP A 269 12.95 -13.49 -20.88
C ASP A 269 12.71 -12.25 -20.00
N ARG A 270 11.86 -12.38 -18.98
CA ARG A 270 12.04 -11.65 -17.72
C ARG A 270 12.60 -12.60 -16.66
N GLY A 271 13.91 -12.84 -16.76
CA GLY A 271 14.68 -13.40 -15.66
C GLY A 271 14.53 -12.52 -14.41
N ILE A 272 14.23 -13.16 -13.29
CA ILE A 272 13.97 -12.55 -11.99
C ILE A 272 15.20 -11.72 -11.56
N PRO A 273 15.09 -10.41 -11.28
CA PRO A 273 16.12 -9.72 -10.52
C PRO A 273 15.94 -10.08 -9.05
N GLY A 274 16.74 -11.05 -8.58
CA GLY A 274 16.89 -11.26 -7.15
C GLY A 274 17.43 -10.01 -6.46
N GLY A 275 16.87 -9.65 -5.30
CA GLY A 275 17.56 -8.90 -4.26
C GLY A 275 17.93 -7.44 -4.51
N LYS A 276 17.47 -6.79 -5.59
CA LYS A 276 17.57 -5.33 -5.69
C LYS A 276 16.33 -4.75 -5.06
N GLY A 277 16.40 -4.45 -3.76
CA GLY A 277 15.30 -3.78 -3.04
C GLY A 277 14.70 -2.63 -3.84
N ILE A 278 13.43 -2.29 -3.54
CA ILE A 278 12.62 -1.26 -4.20
C ILE A 278 13.51 -0.17 -4.79
N LEU A 279 13.59 -0.13 -6.13
CA LEU A 279 14.45 0.78 -6.89
C LEU A 279 13.93 2.21 -6.71
N ILE A 280 14.26 2.84 -5.58
CA ILE A 280 14.06 4.26 -5.35
C ILE A 280 15.04 4.96 -6.30
N LYS A 281 14.53 5.83 -7.18
CA LYS A 281 15.39 6.63 -8.06
C LYS A 281 16.44 7.36 -7.19
N PRO A 282 17.75 7.19 -7.48
CA PRO A 282 18.78 7.87 -6.70
C PRO A 282 18.61 9.38 -6.82
N ALA A 283 18.74 10.08 -5.69
CA ALA A 283 18.87 11.54 -5.70
C ALA A 283 20.13 11.93 -6.51
N PRO A 284 20.11 13.05 -7.27
CA PRO A 284 21.26 13.47 -8.05
C PRO A 284 22.47 13.67 -7.14
N ALA A 285 23.59 13.04 -7.52
CA ALA A 285 24.84 13.08 -6.78
C ALA A 285 25.34 14.53 -6.66
N LYS A 286 25.71 14.94 -5.44
CA LYS A 286 26.50 16.17 -5.26
C LYS A 286 27.91 15.88 -5.75
N GLU A 287 28.30 16.51 -6.85
CA GLU A 287 29.71 16.62 -7.23
C GLU A 287 30.49 17.31 -6.10
N SER A 288 31.46 16.61 -5.56
CA SER A 288 32.48 17.20 -4.70
C SER A 288 33.53 17.88 -5.59
N SER A 289 33.44 19.20 -5.76
CA SER A 289 34.56 19.96 -6.31
C SER A 289 35.58 20.21 -5.19
N LYS A 290 36.79 19.65 -5.37
CA LYS A 290 38.02 20.12 -4.74
C LYS A 290 38.41 21.48 -5.28
#